data_AF-A0A4W5LAN3-F1
#
_entry.id   AF-A0A4W5LAN3-F1
#
_cell.length_a   1.000
_cell.length_b   1.000
_cell.length_c   1.000
_cell.angle_alpha   90.00
_cell.angle_beta   90.00
_cell.angle_gamma   90.00
#
_symmetry.space_group_name_H-M   'P 1'
#
loop_
_entity.id
_entity.type
_entity.pdbx_description
1 polymer ?
#
loop_
_entity_poly.entity_id
_entity_poly.type
_entity_poly.pdbx_seq_one_letter_code
_entity_poly.pdbx_strand_id
1 'polypeptide(L)'
;MDGKRTIDPSCRDRPPVAIDIISQLDIFGIILYSVLTFMAVVSMVVYIEECWYIYRKVPSHKKSAIIWVNGAAPVIATMSCLGMWIPRATMFTDMTSACYFAIVVFKFLVLMIEEVGGDEAFLRRAGKNKLRISTGPCCCCCPCLPHVNITRRSLFLLKLGSFQFAVLKIVFTILSIILWTNDNFDIADMAITGAAIWINPGVGVLTIIALWPVAIMFMHLRITLRSLKIIPKYAMYQLVLVLSQLQSAIINILAMNGTIACTPPYSSQARGYMMSQQLLILEMFIITLVTRLLYRRQYDPLPDDENDDEHTKIVLSADKSDIA
;
A
#
# COMPACT_ATOMS: atom_id res chain seq x y z
N MET A 1 17.57 30.01 -32.23
CA MET A 1 17.22 31.09 -31.29
C MET A 1 15.71 31.18 -31.21
N ASP A 2 15.17 30.62 -30.14
CA ASP A 2 13.97 31.04 -29.40
C ASP A 2 12.64 31.23 -30.12
N GLY A 3 12.03 30.10 -30.51
CA GLY A 3 10.57 30.02 -30.64
C GLY A 3 9.92 29.97 -29.26
N LYS A 4 9.60 31.13 -28.68
CA LYS A 4 8.72 31.28 -27.51
C LYS A 4 7.40 30.56 -27.80
N ARG A 5 7.24 29.31 -27.36
CA ARG A 5 5.92 28.71 -27.12
C ARG A 5 5.27 29.52 -26.01
N THR A 6 4.43 30.47 -26.39
CA THR A 6 3.51 31.16 -25.48
C THR A 6 2.62 30.08 -24.86
N ILE A 7 2.99 29.66 -23.64
CA ILE A 7 2.15 28.78 -22.82
C ILE A 7 0.86 29.55 -22.56
N ASP A 8 -0.27 28.99 -22.97
CA ASP A 8 -1.59 29.59 -22.79
C ASP A 8 -1.81 29.93 -21.30
N PRO A 9 -2.26 31.15 -20.94
CA PRO A 9 -2.46 31.56 -19.54
C PRO A 9 -3.41 30.62 -18.78
N SER A 10 -4.33 29.95 -19.47
CA SER A 10 -5.24 28.94 -18.88
C SER A 10 -4.50 27.70 -18.35
N CYS A 11 -3.24 27.48 -18.74
CA CYS A 11 -2.40 26.39 -18.23
C CYS A 11 -1.81 26.69 -16.84
N ARG A 12 -1.94 27.92 -16.33
CA ARG A 12 -1.50 28.33 -14.97
C ARG A 12 -2.66 28.45 -13.97
N ASP A 13 -3.90 28.34 -14.42
CA ASP A 13 -5.05 28.57 -13.56
C ASP A 13 -5.45 27.33 -12.74
N ARG A 14 -6.13 27.61 -11.61
CA ARG A 14 -6.62 26.63 -10.63
C ARG A 14 -7.45 25.53 -11.33
N PRO A 15 -7.47 24.29 -10.79
CA PRO A 15 -8.22 23.19 -11.40
C PRO A 15 -9.70 23.57 -11.63
N PRO A 16 -10.25 23.26 -12.82
CA PRO A 16 -11.60 23.66 -13.20
C PRO A 16 -12.65 23.04 -12.28
N VAL A 17 -13.81 23.70 -12.20
CA VAL A 17 -14.93 23.23 -11.38
C VAL A 17 -15.51 21.97 -12.01
N ALA A 18 -15.99 21.03 -11.20
CA ALA A 18 -16.55 19.75 -11.69
C ALA A 18 -17.66 19.95 -12.75
N ILE A 19 -18.44 21.03 -12.62
CA ILE A 19 -19.55 21.36 -13.53
C ILE A 19 -19.04 21.71 -14.95
N ASP A 20 -17.90 22.40 -15.07
CA ASP A 20 -17.33 22.78 -16.37
C ASP A 20 -16.78 21.55 -17.11
N ILE A 21 -16.24 20.58 -16.36
CA ILE A 21 -15.73 19.32 -16.88
C ILE A 21 -16.88 18.43 -17.39
N ILE A 22 -17.95 18.33 -16.61
CA ILE A 22 -19.13 17.53 -16.98
C ILE A 22 -19.83 18.16 -18.19
N SER A 23 -19.86 19.49 -18.29
CA SER A 23 -20.52 20.20 -19.40
C SER A 23 -19.75 20.14 -20.71
N GLN A 24 -18.43 19.91 -20.69
CA GLN A 24 -17.58 19.78 -21.87
C GLN A 24 -17.23 18.32 -22.19
N LEU A 25 -17.87 17.35 -21.52
CA LEU A 25 -17.53 15.95 -21.67
C LEU A 25 -18.08 15.38 -22.98
N ASP A 26 -17.17 15.01 -23.88
CA ASP A 26 -17.52 14.33 -25.13
C ASP A 26 -18.14 12.94 -24.86
N ILE A 27 -18.84 12.37 -25.85
CA ILE A 27 -19.54 11.07 -25.74
C ILE A 27 -18.60 9.98 -25.22
N PHE A 28 -17.35 9.98 -25.70
CA PHE A 28 -16.32 9.06 -25.22
C PHE A 28 -16.03 9.23 -23.72
N GLY A 29 -15.95 10.47 -23.23
CA GLY A 29 -15.71 10.76 -21.82
C GLY A 29 -16.86 10.28 -20.93
N ILE A 30 -18.11 10.44 -21.38
CA ILE A 30 -19.30 9.93 -20.67
C ILE A 30 -19.22 8.41 -20.54
N ILE A 31 -18.94 7.71 -21.64
CA ILE A 31 -18.80 6.24 -21.63
C ILE A 31 -17.68 5.84 -20.66
N LEU A 32 -16.50 6.45 -20.77
CA LEU A 32 -15.35 6.13 -19.93
C LEU A 32 -15.66 6.35 -18.44
N TYR A 33 -16.20 7.51 -18.07
CA TYR A 33 -16.53 7.84 -16.68
C TYR A 33 -17.59 6.88 -16.12
N SER A 34 -18.59 6.51 -16.92
CA SER A 34 -19.62 5.55 -16.52
C SER A 34 -19.04 4.17 -16.24
N VAL A 35 -18.15 3.68 -17.11
CA VAL A 35 -17.49 2.36 -16.96
C VAL A 35 -16.57 2.34 -15.74
N LEU A 36 -15.75 3.38 -15.55
CA LEU A 36 -14.85 3.48 -14.40
C LEU A 36 -15.63 3.59 -13.08
N THR A 37 -16.72 4.34 -13.06
CA THR A 37 -17.61 4.43 -11.90
C THR A 37 -18.25 3.08 -11.58
N PHE A 38 -18.73 2.38 -12.61
CA PHE A 38 -19.27 1.03 -12.45
C PHE A 38 -18.22 0.06 -11.87
N MET A 39 -16.99 0.08 -12.37
CA MET A 39 -15.89 -0.72 -11.83
C MET A 39 -15.62 -0.42 -10.35
N ALA A 40 -15.55 0.86 -9.97
CA ALA A 40 -15.35 1.27 -8.59
C ALA A 40 -16.48 0.79 -7.66
N VAL A 41 -17.74 0.92 -8.09
CA VAL A 41 -18.91 0.43 -7.34
C VAL A 41 -18.87 -1.08 -7.18
N VAL A 42 -18.57 -1.83 -8.24
CA VAL A 42 -18.45 -3.30 -8.17
C VAL A 42 -17.32 -3.70 -7.22
N SER A 43 -16.16 -3.03 -7.28
CA SER A 43 -15.06 -3.25 -6.33
C SER A 43 -15.51 -3.07 -4.88
N MET A 44 -16.27 -2.02 -4.58
CA MET A 44 -16.77 -1.76 -3.24
C MET A 44 -17.81 -2.80 -2.79
N VAL A 45 -18.71 -3.22 -3.68
CA VAL A 45 -19.68 -4.29 -3.38
C VAL A 45 -18.99 -5.61 -3.09
N VAL A 46 -17.99 -5.98 -3.90
CA VAL A 46 -17.15 -7.17 -3.67
C VAL A 46 -16.47 -7.07 -2.31
N TYR A 47 -15.88 -5.93 -1.97
CA TYR A 47 -15.24 -5.73 -0.67
C TYR A 47 -16.20 -5.89 0.52
N ILE A 48 -17.42 -5.36 0.41
CA ILE A 48 -18.43 -5.50 1.48
C ILE A 48 -18.83 -6.97 1.66
N GLU A 49 -19.03 -7.71 0.57
CA GLU A 49 -19.30 -9.16 0.60
C GLU A 49 -18.16 -9.93 1.27
N GLU A 50 -16.91 -9.60 0.93
CA GLU A 50 -15.73 -10.21 1.57
C GLU A 50 -15.65 -9.89 3.07
N CYS A 51 -15.90 -8.64 3.46
CA CYS A 51 -15.92 -8.24 4.86
C CYS A 51 -16.96 -9.05 5.64
N TRP A 52 -18.16 -9.23 5.07
CA TRP A 52 -19.21 -10.03 5.67
C TRP A 52 -18.81 -11.51 5.81
N TYR A 53 -18.22 -12.08 4.75
CA TYR A 53 -17.70 -13.45 4.77
C TYR A 53 -16.61 -13.65 5.84
N ILE A 54 -15.63 -12.75 5.90
CA ILE A 54 -14.52 -12.78 6.86
C ILE A 54 -15.05 -12.63 8.28
N TYR A 55 -15.99 -11.71 8.49
CA TYR A 55 -16.59 -11.47 9.80
C TYR A 55 -17.28 -12.73 10.34
N ARG A 56 -17.92 -13.51 9.46
CA ARG A 56 -18.64 -14.72 9.83
C ARG A 56 -17.75 -15.97 9.97
N LYS A 57 -16.73 -16.14 9.12
CA LYS A 57 -15.97 -17.41 9.01
C LYS A 57 -14.56 -17.42 9.58
N VAL A 58 -13.90 -16.27 9.75
CA VAL A 58 -12.48 -16.20 10.17
C VAL A 58 -12.40 -16.05 11.70
N PRO A 59 -11.35 -16.56 12.38
CA PRO A 59 -11.16 -16.33 13.82
C PRO A 59 -10.80 -14.87 14.15
N SER A 60 -11.21 -14.40 15.33
CA SER A 60 -11.21 -12.96 15.70
C SER A 60 -9.86 -12.24 15.55
N HIS A 61 -8.75 -12.92 15.81
CA HIS A 61 -7.41 -12.32 15.79
C HIS A 61 -6.95 -11.88 14.39
N LYS A 62 -7.30 -12.63 13.32
CA LYS A 62 -6.92 -12.29 11.93
C LYS A 62 -7.90 -11.36 11.23
N LYS A 63 -9.15 -11.28 11.69
CA LYS A 63 -10.25 -10.55 11.01
C LYS A 63 -9.86 -9.12 10.65
N SER A 64 -9.39 -8.35 11.64
CA SER A 64 -9.07 -6.94 11.43
C SER A 64 -7.99 -6.77 10.37
N ALA A 65 -6.88 -7.50 10.47
CA ALA A 65 -5.77 -7.37 9.53
C ALA A 65 -6.18 -7.70 8.08
N ILE A 66 -6.93 -8.78 7.88
CA ILE A 66 -7.42 -9.17 6.54
C ILE A 66 -8.37 -8.13 5.97
N ILE A 67 -9.33 -7.62 6.77
CA ILE A 67 -10.30 -6.60 6.32
C ILE A 67 -9.58 -5.32 5.86
N TRP A 68 -8.58 -4.85 6.62
CA TRP A 68 -7.82 -3.67 6.24
C TRP A 68 -7.01 -3.90 4.95
N VAL A 69 -6.31 -5.02 4.85
CA VAL A 69 -5.48 -5.36 3.67
C VAL A 69 -6.32 -5.54 2.41
N ASN A 70 -7.43 -6.27 2.47
CA ASN A 70 -8.34 -6.43 1.32
C ASN A 70 -9.04 -5.12 0.94
N GLY A 71 -9.22 -4.21 1.90
CA GLY A 71 -9.81 -2.90 1.64
C GLY A 71 -8.90 -1.93 0.89
N ALA A 72 -7.60 -2.22 0.76
CA ALA A 72 -6.65 -1.31 0.14
C ALA A 72 -7.04 -0.93 -1.29
N ALA A 73 -7.20 -1.91 -2.17
CA ALA A 73 -7.58 -1.68 -3.57
C ALA A 73 -8.96 -1.03 -3.74
N PRO A 74 -10.07 -1.54 -3.16
CA PRO A 74 -11.39 -0.95 -3.35
C PRO A 74 -11.54 0.45 -2.74
N VAL A 75 -10.89 0.74 -1.60
CA VAL A 75 -10.88 2.10 -1.03
C VAL A 75 -10.12 3.06 -1.93
N ILE A 76 -8.93 2.68 -2.41
CA ILE A 76 -8.16 3.50 -3.33
C ILE A 76 -8.95 3.75 -4.63
N ALA A 77 -9.57 2.70 -5.21
CA ALA A 77 -10.42 2.84 -6.40
C ALA A 77 -11.58 3.82 -6.19
N THR A 78 -12.23 3.76 -5.03
CA THR A 78 -13.36 4.64 -4.69
C THR A 78 -12.90 6.08 -4.53
N MET A 79 -11.79 6.31 -3.82
CA MET A 79 -11.21 7.65 -3.66
C MET A 79 -10.75 8.22 -5.00
N SER A 80 -10.14 7.41 -5.86
CA SER A 80 -9.78 7.82 -7.22
C SER A 80 -10.99 8.16 -8.08
N CYS A 81 -12.10 7.42 -7.94
CA CYS A 81 -13.37 7.73 -8.58
C CYS A 81 -13.94 9.08 -8.10
N LEU A 82 -13.86 9.36 -6.79
CA LEU A 82 -14.26 10.66 -6.24
C LEU A 82 -13.38 11.81 -6.79
N GLY A 83 -12.07 11.61 -6.88
CA GLY A 83 -11.14 12.58 -7.48
C GLY A 83 -11.40 12.80 -8.98
N MET A 84 -11.83 11.77 -9.70
CA MET A 84 -12.22 11.87 -11.11
C MET A 84 -13.48 12.73 -11.30
N TRP A 85 -14.53 12.53 -10.48
CA TRP A 85 -15.76 13.32 -10.57
C TRP A 85 -15.63 14.72 -9.99
N ILE A 86 -14.77 14.90 -8.98
CA ILE A 86 -14.55 16.18 -8.30
C ILE A 86 -13.04 16.49 -8.30
N PRO A 87 -12.49 17.06 -9.38
CA PRO A 87 -11.05 17.29 -9.49
C PRO A 87 -10.47 18.26 -8.45
N ARG A 88 -11.31 19.14 -7.90
CA ARG A 88 -10.93 19.99 -6.76
C ARG A 88 -10.71 19.20 -5.46
N ALA A 89 -11.33 18.03 -5.33
CA ALA A 89 -11.19 17.17 -4.18
C ALA A 89 -10.03 16.16 -4.32
N THR A 90 -9.39 16.06 -5.50
CA THR A 90 -8.35 15.07 -5.80
C THR A 90 -7.22 15.05 -4.78
N MET A 91 -6.80 16.22 -4.29
CA MET A 91 -5.80 16.31 -3.23
C MET A 91 -6.24 15.57 -1.96
N PHE A 92 -7.48 15.79 -1.52
CA PHE A 92 -8.03 15.15 -0.32
C PHE A 92 -8.23 13.64 -0.52
N THR A 93 -8.69 13.23 -1.70
CA THR A 93 -8.89 11.80 -2.01
C THR A 93 -7.56 11.06 -2.06
N ASP A 94 -6.52 11.64 -2.66
CA ASP A 94 -5.17 11.05 -2.69
C ASP A 94 -4.55 10.96 -1.30
N MET A 95 -4.69 12.02 -0.51
CA MET A 95 -4.25 12.04 0.89
C MET A 95 -4.94 10.95 1.72
N THR A 96 -6.25 10.77 1.52
CA THR A 96 -7.05 9.74 2.20
C THR A 96 -6.59 8.33 1.80
N SER A 97 -6.43 8.08 0.50
CA SER A 97 -5.89 6.82 -0.05
C SER A 97 -4.51 6.50 0.52
N ALA A 98 -3.61 7.48 0.55
CA ALA A 98 -2.25 7.30 1.05
C ALA A 98 -2.22 7.04 2.56
N CYS A 99 -3.11 7.67 3.34
CA CYS A 99 -3.26 7.38 4.77
C CYS A 99 -3.80 5.98 5.01
N TYR A 100 -4.84 5.57 4.27
CA TYR A 100 -5.38 4.22 4.33
C TYR A 100 -4.29 3.18 4.04
N PHE A 101 -3.53 3.39 2.96
CA PHE A 101 -2.45 2.50 2.59
C PHE A 101 -1.34 2.43 3.65
N ALA A 102 -1.01 3.54 4.32
CA ALA A 102 -0.03 3.53 5.42
C ALA A 102 -0.49 2.66 6.60
N ILE A 103 -1.78 2.66 6.93
CA ILE A 103 -2.36 1.74 7.93
C ILE A 103 -2.26 0.29 7.44
N VAL A 104 -2.51 0.05 6.15
CA VAL A 104 -2.40 -1.28 5.53
C VAL A 104 -0.99 -1.85 5.63
N VAL A 105 0.06 -1.04 5.47
CA VAL A 105 1.45 -1.50 5.65
C VAL A 105 1.64 -2.15 7.02
N PHE A 106 1.18 -1.49 8.08
CA PHE A 106 1.24 -2.03 9.44
C PHE A 106 0.33 -3.26 9.60
N LYS A 107 -0.90 -3.22 9.06
CA LYS A 107 -1.83 -4.35 9.15
C LYS A 107 -1.35 -5.58 8.40
N PHE A 108 -0.61 -5.42 7.30
CA PHE A 108 0.00 -6.51 6.56
C PHE A 108 1.13 -7.17 7.37
N LEU A 109 1.93 -6.38 8.10
CA LEU A 109 2.91 -6.91 9.04
C LEU A 109 2.25 -7.76 10.13
N VAL A 110 1.18 -7.24 10.75
CA VAL A 110 0.39 -7.96 11.75
C VAL A 110 -0.20 -9.23 11.15
N LEU A 111 -0.75 -9.17 9.93
CA LEU A 111 -1.28 -10.33 9.23
C LEU A 111 -0.25 -11.45 9.13
N MET A 112 0.98 -11.16 8.69
CA MET A 112 2.03 -12.19 8.59
C MET A 112 2.35 -12.84 9.93
N ILE A 113 2.33 -12.09 11.03
CA ILE A 113 2.62 -12.62 12.37
C ILE A 113 1.46 -13.51 12.85
N GLU A 114 0.23 -13.07 12.66
CA GLU A 114 -0.95 -13.85 13.00
C GLU A 114 -1.04 -15.13 12.16
N GLU A 115 -0.63 -15.09 10.89
CA GLU A 115 -0.60 -16.27 10.03
C GLU A 115 0.37 -17.35 10.52
N VAL A 116 1.39 -17.00 11.29
CA VAL A 116 2.33 -17.93 11.93
C VAL A 116 1.79 -18.52 13.24
N GLY A 117 0.68 -17.99 13.78
CA GLY A 117 0.13 -18.36 15.09
C GLY A 117 0.34 -17.30 16.16
N GLY A 118 0.67 -16.07 15.78
CA GLY A 118 0.84 -14.94 16.69
C GLY A 118 2.27 -14.76 17.20
N ASP A 119 2.44 -13.84 18.16
CA ASP A 119 3.75 -13.38 18.62
C ASP A 119 4.60 -14.50 19.24
N GLU A 120 4.01 -15.36 20.07
CA GLU A 120 4.72 -16.44 20.76
C GLU A 120 5.14 -17.56 19.80
N ALA A 121 4.25 -17.98 18.89
CA ALA A 121 4.55 -18.98 17.88
C ALA A 121 5.63 -18.48 16.91
N PHE A 122 5.57 -17.19 16.55
CA PHE A 122 6.63 -16.55 15.79
C PHE A 122 7.96 -16.61 16.54
N LEU A 123 8.01 -16.21 17.81
CA LEU A 123 9.25 -16.22 18.62
C LEU A 123 9.82 -17.63 18.80
N ARG A 124 8.97 -18.65 18.98
CA ARG A 124 9.38 -20.05 19.09
C ARG A 124 10.05 -20.53 17.80
N ARG A 125 9.42 -20.29 16.65
CA ARG A 125 9.93 -20.71 15.32
C ARG A 125 11.14 -19.88 14.88
N ALA A 126 11.16 -18.62 15.30
CA ALA A 126 12.26 -17.69 15.11
C ALA A 126 13.50 -18.01 15.97
N GLY A 127 13.34 -18.62 17.14
CA GLY A 127 14.44 -18.96 18.04
C GLY A 127 15.53 -19.85 17.40
N LYS A 128 15.18 -20.60 16.35
CA LYS A 128 16.10 -21.45 15.58
C LYS A 128 16.83 -20.70 14.45
N ASN A 129 16.38 -19.51 14.01
CA ASN A 129 16.87 -18.81 12.79
C ASN A 129 17.13 -17.30 13.01
N LYS A 130 18.25 -16.76 12.52
CA LYS A 130 18.56 -15.32 12.62
C LYS A 130 17.81 -14.49 11.56
N LEU A 131 17.37 -13.26 11.88
CA LEU A 131 16.83 -12.34 10.87
C LEU A 131 17.97 -11.79 10.01
N ARG A 132 17.88 -12.01 8.71
CA ARG A 132 18.74 -11.35 7.74
C ARG A 132 18.16 -9.96 7.41
N ILE A 133 18.70 -8.94 8.07
CA ILE A 133 18.30 -7.54 7.89
C ILE A 133 18.73 -6.99 6.50
N SER A 134 19.67 -7.66 5.83
CA SER A 134 20.04 -7.37 4.43
C SER A 134 18.96 -7.87 3.45
N THR A 135 17.83 -7.17 3.43
CA THR A 135 16.73 -7.32 2.48
C THR A 135 16.29 -5.94 1.99
N GLY A 136 15.88 -5.82 0.72
CA GLY A 136 15.58 -4.54 0.05
C GLY A 136 14.42 -3.76 0.72
N PRO A 137 14.24 -2.45 0.45
CA PRO A 137 14.74 -1.66 -0.71
C PRO A 137 15.99 -0.82 -0.43
N CYS A 138 16.30 -0.50 0.83
CA CYS A 138 17.35 0.48 1.18
C CYS A 138 18.73 -0.13 1.52
N CYS A 139 18.83 -1.45 1.72
CA CYS A 139 20.06 -2.09 2.20
C CYS A 139 20.39 -3.45 1.54
N CYS A 140 19.93 -3.70 0.30
CA CYS A 140 20.14 -5.00 -0.35
C CYS A 140 21.61 -5.29 -0.70
N CYS A 141 22.48 -4.26 -0.74
CA CYS A 141 23.88 -4.37 -1.14
C CYS A 141 24.88 -4.10 0.00
N CYS A 142 24.44 -3.96 1.24
CA CYS A 142 25.31 -3.75 2.40
C CYS A 142 25.57 -5.08 3.14
N PRO A 143 26.73 -5.74 2.94
CA PRO A 143 27.09 -6.97 3.67
C PRO A 143 27.43 -6.74 5.16
N CYS A 144 27.50 -5.48 5.60
CA CYS A 144 27.93 -5.04 6.93
C CYS A 144 26.81 -4.99 7.99
N LEU A 145 25.58 -5.37 7.65
CA LEU A 145 24.47 -5.30 8.60
C LEU A 145 24.37 -6.61 9.44
N PRO A 146 24.48 -6.54 10.78
CA PRO A 146 24.57 -7.72 11.63
C PRO A 146 23.29 -8.55 11.62
N HIS A 147 23.45 -9.87 11.69
CA HIS A 147 22.35 -10.81 11.92
C HIS A 147 21.83 -10.59 13.34
N VAL A 148 20.65 -9.98 13.47
CA VAL A 148 20.03 -9.74 14.78
C VAL A 148 19.27 -10.97 15.22
N ASN A 149 19.53 -11.40 16.45
CA ASN A 149 18.78 -12.48 17.09
C ASN A 149 17.32 -12.04 17.27
N ILE A 150 16.40 -12.95 16.98
CA ILE A 150 14.98 -12.67 17.13
C ILE A 150 14.63 -12.71 18.61
N THR A 151 14.40 -11.54 19.19
CA THR A 151 13.94 -11.37 20.56
C THR A 151 12.59 -10.67 20.56
N ARG A 152 11.85 -10.75 21.69
CA ARG A 152 10.61 -9.98 21.90
C ARG A 152 10.80 -8.48 21.59
N ARG A 153 11.95 -7.93 21.96
CA ARG A 153 12.30 -6.53 21.69
C ARG A 153 12.45 -6.24 20.20
N SER A 154 13.11 -7.13 19.45
CA SER A 154 13.24 -6.97 18.00
C SER A 154 11.88 -7.01 17.30
N LEU A 155 10.99 -7.96 17.66
CA LEU A 155 9.63 -8.01 17.12
C LEU A 155 8.83 -6.75 17.46
N PHE A 156 8.95 -6.26 18.69
CA PHE A 156 8.31 -5.01 19.10
C PHE A 156 8.83 -3.81 18.28
N LEU A 157 10.15 -3.71 18.06
CA LEU A 157 10.75 -2.65 17.24
C LEU A 157 10.29 -2.72 15.78
N LEU A 158 10.16 -3.92 15.19
CA LEU A 158 9.63 -4.08 13.83
C LEU A 158 8.17 -3.60 13.74
N LYS A 159 7.32 -3.99 14.70
CA LYS A 159 5.93 -3.51 14.78
C LYS A 159 5.87 -2.00 14.97
N LEU A 160 6.72 -1.46 15.84
CA LEU A 160 6.79 -0.03 16.14
C LEU A 160 7.23 0.78 14.91
N GLY A 161 8.22 0.30 14.14
CA GLY A 161 8.68 0.96 12.92
C GLY A 161 7.59 1.11 11.86
N SER A 162 6.82 0.05 11.60
CA SER A 162 5.69 0.15 10.66
C SER A 162 4.50 0.94 11.23
N PHE A 163 4.27 0.89 12.55
CA PHE A 163 3.22 1.69 13.19
C PHE A 163 3.52 3.19 13.17
N GLN A 164 4.78 3.57 13.41
CA GLN A 164 5.24 4.95 13.35
C GLN A 164 4.93 5.59 12.00
N PHE A 165 5.07 4.84 10.90
CA PHE A 165 4.72 5.33 9.58
C PHE A 165 3.24 5.67 9.44
N ALA A 166 2.34 4.80 9.91
CA ALA A 166 0.90 5.06 9.83
C ALA A 166 0.53 6.35 10.58
N VAL A 167 1.07 6.54 11.79
CA VAL A 167 0.83 7.75 12.60
C VAL A 167 1.44 8.98 11.94
N LEU A 168 2.72 8.94 11.59
CA LEU A 168 3.41 10.07 10.98
C LEU A 168 2.78 10.46 9.64
N LYS A 169 2.34 9.50 8.82
CA LYS A 169 1.67 9.79 7.54
C LYS A 169 0.39 10.59 7.74
N ILE A 170 -0.42 10.25 8.75
CA ILE A 170 -1.62 11.00 9.11
C ILE A 170 -1.24 12.41 9.58
N VAL A 171 -0.24 12.54 10.46
CA VAL A 171 0.23 13.84 10.96
C VAL A 171 0.73 14.72 9.81
N PHE A 172 1.58 14.20 8.92
CA PHE A 172 2.06 14.93 7.74
C PHE A 172 0.91 15.35 6.82
N THR A 173 -0.09 14.49 6.65
CA THR A 173 -1.27 14.80 5.84
C THR A 173 -2.09 15.95 6.43
N ILE A 174 -2.34 15.92 7.74
CA ILE A 174 -3.05 17.01 8.45
C ILE A 174 -2.25 18.31 8.34
N LEU A 175 -0.92 18.26 8.54
CA LEU A 175 -0.06 19.42 8.37
C LEU A 175 -0.14 19.95 6.93
N SER A 176 -0.08 19.09 5.92
CA SER A 176 -0.24 19.51 4.51
C SER A 176 -1.57 20.22 4.26
N ILE A 177 -2.68 19.72 4.83
CA ILE A 177 -3.99 20.37 4.69
C ILE A 177 -4.02 21.74 5.39
N ILE A 178 -3.46 21.85 6.60
CA ILE A 178 -3.38 23.13 7.33
C ILE A 178 -2.54 24.14 6.54
N LEU A 179 -1.40 23.73 6.02
CA LEU A 179 -0.53 24.59 5.22
C LEU A 179 -1.23 25.02 3.91
N TRP A 180 -1.99 24.12 3.27
CA TRP A 180 -2.79 24.42 2.07
C TRP A 180 -3.90 25.42 2.36
N THR A 181 -4.60 25.26 3.48
CA THR A 181 -5.71 26.16 3.87
C THR A 181 -5.25 27.58 4.21
N ASN A 182 -3.99 27.75 4.64
CA ASN A 182 -3.40 29.05 4.95
C ASN A 182 -2.84 29.79 3.71
N ASP A 183 -3.14 29.34 2.48
CA ASP A 183 -2.58 29.86 1.21
C ASP A 183 -1.03 29.86 1.16
N ASN A 184 -0.36 29.15 2.09
CA ASN A 184 1.10 29.03 2.17
C ASN A 184 1.61 27.73 1.51
N PHE A 185 0.74 27.00 0.81
CA PHE A 185 1.06 25.73 0.17
C PHE A 185 0.24 25.58 -1.10
N ASP A 186 0.90 25.80 -2.23
CA ASP A 186 0.41 25.33 -3.52
C ASP A 186 1.18 24.06 -3.88
N ILE A 187 0.45 23.00 -4.26
CA ILE A 187 1.04 21.71 -4.66
C ILE A 187 1.91 21.89 -5.92
N ALA A 188 1.62 22.93 -6.70
CA ALA A 188 2.33 23.27 -7.93
C ALA A 188 3.56 24.16 -7.71
N ASP A 189 3.74 24.75 -6.53
CA ASP A 189 4.84 25.69 -6.29
C ASP A 189 6.07 24.96 -5.72
N MET A 190 6.93 24.49 -6.62
CA MET A 190 8.23 23.90 -6.32
C MET A 190 9.32 24.95 -6.00
N ALA A 191 8.93 26.12 -5.49
CA ALA A 191 9.86 27.07 -4.92
C ALA A 191 10.54 26.45 -3.69
N ILE A 192 11.84 26.72 -3.50
CA ILE A 192 12.68 26.19 -2.40
C ILE A 192 12.12 26.59 -1.00
N THR A 193 11.30 27.64 -0.96
CA THR A 193 10.56 28.12 0.22
C THR A 193 9.25 27.38 0.48
N GLY A 194 8.74 26.59 -0.47
CA GLY A 194 7.48 25.86 -0.38
C GLY A 194 7.60 24.57 0.42
N ALA A 195 6.69 24.33 1.38
CA ALA A 195 6.76 23.14 2.24
C ALA A 195 6.62 21.81 1.47
N ALA A 196 6.16 21.83 0.22
CA ALA A 196 6.04 20.64 -0.64
C ALA A 196 7.38 19.97 -0.95
N ILE A 197 8.48 20.74 -1.06
CA ILE A 197 9.82 20.20 -1.37
C ILE A 197 10.45 19.44 -0.18
N TRP A 198 9.98 19.71 1.04
CA TRP A 198 10.42 19.00 2.25
C TRP A 198 9.49 17.84 2.60
N ILE A 199 8.19 18.04 2.44
CA ILE A 199 7.17 17.03 2.81
C ILE A 199 7.22 15.83 1.86
N ASN A 200 7.31 16.03 0.54
CA ASN A 200 7.25 14.91 -0.42
C ASN A 200 8.46 13.96 -0.30
N PRO A 201 9.72 14.43 -0.27
CA PRO A 201 10.86 13.55 -0.03
C PRO A 201 10.85 12.93 1.37
N GLY A 202 10.46 13.68 2.40
CA GLY A 202 10.36 13.18 3.77
C GLY A 202 9.37 12.03 3.89
N VAL A 203 8.20 12.15 3.26
CA VAL A 203 7.19 11.08 3.15
C VAL A 203 7.74 9.89 2.36
N GLY A 204 8.51 10.13 1.29
CA GLY A 204 9.16 9.07 0.51
C GLY A 204 10.16 8.25 1.33
N VAL A 205 11.08 8.92 2.03
CA VAL A 205 12.05 8.28 2.93
C VAL A 205 11.34 7.50 4.03
N LEU A 206 10.34 8.12 4.66
CA LEU A 206 9.56 7.48 5.71
C LEU A 206 8.84 6.21 5.20
N THR A 207 8.30 6.27 3.98
CA THR A 207 7.67 5.10 3.33
C THR A 207 8.68 3.97 3.16
N ILE A 208 9.89 4.25 2.67
CA ILE A 208 10.93 3.23 2.48
C ILE A 208 11.33 2.58 3.82
N ILE A 209 11.51 3.39 4.87
CA ILE A 209 11.81 2.90 6.22
C ILE A 209 10.68 2.01 6.74
N ALA A 210 9.42 2.36 6.48
CA ALA A 210 8.26 1.60 6.93
C ALA A 210 8.09 0.24 6.25
N LEU A 211 8.48 0.15 4.97
CA LEU A 211 8.41 -1.07 4.18
C LEU A 211 9.49 -2.07 4.56
N TRP A 212 10.58 -1.60 5.16
CA TRP A 212 11.73 -2.44 5.45
C TRP A 212 11.42 -3.54 6.50
N PRO A 213 10.76 -3.28 7.64
CA PRO A 213 10.28 -4.33 8.55
C PRO A 213 9.39 -5.37 7.85
N VAL A 214 8.52 -4.92 6.95
CA VAL A 214 7.60 -5.80 6.20
C VAL A 214 8.39 -6.73 5.27
N ALA A 215 9.37 -6.19 4.55
CA ALA A 215 10.22 -6.96 3.65
C ALA A 215 11.09 -7.99 4.40
N ILE A 216 11.67 -7.60 5.54
CA ILE A 216 12.45 -8.49 6.41
C ILE A 216 11.58 -9.67 6.87
N MET A 217 10.38 -9.37 7.38
CA MET A 217 9.44 -10.39 7.86
C MET A 217 8.99 -11.32 6.74
N PHE A 218 8.66 -10.78 5.57
CA PHE A 218 8.29 -11.58 4.42
C PHE A 218 9.41 -12.54 4.00
N MET A 219 10.65 -12.06 3.91
CA MET A 219 11.78 -12.89 3.49
C MET A 219 12.09 -14.01 4.47
N HIS A 220 11.89 -13.76 5.77
CA HIS A 220 12.01 -14.79 6.80
C HIS A 220 10.88 -15.82 6.72
N LEU A 221 9.64 -15.38 6.51
CA LEU A 221 8.45 -16.23 6.60
C LEU A 221 7.99 -16.84 5.28
N ARG A 222 8.54 -16.44 4.12
CA ARG A 222 8.08 -16.89 2.79
C ARG A 222 8.09 -18.40 2.59
N ILE A 223 9.02 -19.12 3.23
CA ILE A 223 9.14 -20.58 3.13
C ILE A 223 8.10 -21.25 4.03
N THR A 224 8.02 -20.81 5.29
CA THR A 224 7.06 -21.32 6.28
C THR A 224 5.62 -21.09 5.82
N LEU A 225 5.29 -19.88 5.35
CA LEU A 225 3.94 -19.50 4.93
C LEU A 225 3.64 -19.83 3.46
N ARG A 226 4.44 -20.70 2.82
CA ARG A 226 4.24 -21.09 1.41
C ARG A 226 2.94 -21.85 1.20
N SER A 227 2.53 -22.67 2.18
CA SER A 227 1.25 -23.41 2.18
C SER A 227 0.05 -22.45 2.14
N LEU A 228 0.14 -21.32 2.85
CA LEU A 228 -0.88 -20.27 2.92
C LEU A 228 -0.84 -19.29 1.73
N LYS A 229 -0.02 -19.58 0.70
CA LYS A 229 0.21 -18.74 -0.48
C LYS A 229 0.53 -17.28 -0.11
N ILE A 230 1.43 -17.04 0.85
CA ILE A 230 1.81 -15.68 1.25
C ILE A 230 2.49 -14.88 0.12
N ILE A 231 3.20 -15.58 -0.79
CA ILE A 231 3.96 -14.96 -1.88
C ILE A 231 3.04 -14.14 -2.80
N PRO A 232 1.95 -14.69 -3.37
CA PRO A 232 1.03 -13.89 -4.17
C PRO A 232 0.31 -12.81 -3.34
N LYS A 233 -0.01 -13.04 -2.06
CA LYS A 233 -0.58 -12.00 -1.17
C LYS A 233 0.37 -10.79 -1.05
N TYR A 234 1.66 -11.04 -0.82
CA TYR A 234 2.69 -10.00 -0.75
C TYR A 234 2.90 -9.31 -2.10
N ALA A 235 2.86 -10.06 -3.21
CA ALA A 235 2.97 -9.48 -4.54
C ALA A 235 1.81 -8.52 -4.85
N MET A 236 0.57 -8.88 -4.49
CA MET A 236 -0.59 -7.98 -4.64
C MET A 236 -0.43 -6.71 -3.79
N TYR A 237 0.00 -6.85 -2.53
CA TYR A 237 0.29 -5.71 -1.67
C TYR A 237 1.36 -4.77 -2.26
N GLN A 238 2.46 -5.33 -2.77
CA GLN A 238 3.52 -4.55 -3.42
C GLN A 238 3.05 -3.89 -4.72
N LEU A 239 2.19 -4.57 -5.49
CA LEU A 239 1.61 -3.99 -6.69
C LEU A 239 0.73 -2.78 -6.34
N VAL A 240 -0.12 -2.87 -5.32
CA VAL A 240 -0.90 -1.71 -4.84
C VAL A 240 0.02 -0.55 -4.47
N LEU A 241 1.13 -0.81 -3.78
CA LEU A 241 2.11 0.21 -3.41
C LEU A 241 2.69 0.92 -4.64
N VAL A 242 3.15 0.15 -5.61
CA VAL A 242 3.80 0.65 -6.82
C VAL A 242 2.82 1.48 -7.64
N LEU A 243 1.59 0.99 -7.85
CA LEU A 243 0.59 1.66 -8.68
C LEU A 243 0.00 2.90 -7.98
N SER A 244 -0.20 2.87 -6.67
CA SER A 244 -0.74 4.03 -5.95
C SER A 244 0.30 5.13 -5.71
N GLN A 245 1.54 4.77 -5.37
CA GLN A 245 2.56 5.74 -4.95
C GLN A 245 3.59 6.04 -6.04
N LEU A 246 4.22 5.00 -6.61
CA LEU A 246 5.34 5.19 -7.55
C LEU A 246 4.85 5.71 -8.90
N GLN A 247 3.78 5.13 -9.44
CA GLN A 247 3.19 5.56 -10.71
C GLN A 247 2.69 7.01 -10.65
N SER A 248 1.94 7.37 -9.61
CA SER A 248 1.47 8.76 -9.40
C SER A 248 2.65 9.74 -9.32
N ALA A 249 3.73 9.38 -8.63
CA ALA A 249 4.93 10.21 -8.55
C ALA A 249 5.63 10.36 -9.91
N ILE A 250 5.78 9.27 -10.67
CA ILE A 250 6.37 9.28 -12.02
C ILE A 250 5.55 10.17 -12.95
N ILE A 251 4.22 10.01 -12.98
CA ILE A 251 3.32 10.81 -13.82
C ILE A 251 3.42 12.30 -13.46
N ASN A 252 3.48 12.62 -12.16
CA ASN A 252 3.65 14.01 -11.72
C ASN A 252 4.99 14.59 -12.20
N ILE A 253 6.09 13.84 -12.11
CA ILE A 253 7.41 14.28 -12.63
C ILE A 253 7.37 14.49 -14.15
N LEU A 254 6.76 13.59 -14.91
CA LEU A 254 6.60 13.74 -16.37
C LEU A 254 5.74 14.95 -16.74
N ALA A 255 4.69 15.23 -15.97
CA ALA A 255 3.84 16.41 -16.15
C ALA A 255 4.61 17.71 -15.90
N MET A 256 5.47 17.73 -14.87
CA MET A 256 6.32 18.87 -14.53
C MET A 256 7.42 19.12 -15.58
N ASN A 257 7.98 18.07 -16.18
CA ASN A 257 8.97 18.18 -17.25
C ASN A 257 8.38 18.61 -18.61
N GLY A 258 7.07 18.90 -18.68
CA GLY A 258 6.41 19.39 -19.89
C GLY A 258 6.26 18.35 -21.00
N THR A 259 6.48 17.06 -20.71
CA THR A 259 6.24 15.96 -21.67
C THR A 259 4.75 15.80 -21.97
N ILE A 260 3.89 16.15 -21.01
CA ILE A 260 2.43 16.21 -21.19
C ILE A 260 2.06 17.60 -21.69
N ALA A 261 1.61 17.68 -22.95
CA ALA A 261 1.14 18.93 -23.53
C ALA A 261 -0.10 19.44 -22.79
N CYS A 262 -0.09 20.72 -22.43
CA CYS A 262 -1.29 21.41 -21.97
C CYS A 262 -2.34 21.41 -23.10
N THR A 263 -3.59 21.10 -22.77
CA THR A 263 -4.71 21.18 -23.69
C THR A 263 -5.84 21.85 -22.93
N PRO A 264 -6.12 23.14 -23.18
CA PRO A 264 -7.18 23.86 -22.49
C PRO A 264 -8.50 23.07 -22.55
N PRO A 265 -9.25 22.93 -21.43
CA PRO A 265 -9.13 23.65 -20.15
C PRO A 265 -8.18 23.01 -19.11
N TYR A 266 -7.46 21.94 -19.44
CA TYR A 266 -6.61 21.22 -18.48
C TYR A 266 -5.15 21.68 -18.56
N SER A 267 -4.60 22.10 -17.41
CA SER A 267 -3.15 22.25 -17.24
C SER A 267 -2.44 20.89 -17.41
N SER A 268 -1.15 20.90 -17.78
CA SER A 268 -0.37 19.67 -17.97
C SER A 268 -0.38 18.77 -16.72
N GLN A 269 -0.34 19.38 -15.53
CA GLN A 269 -0.42 18.70 -14.24
C GLN A 269 -1.82 18.11 -13.99
N ALA A 270 -2.88 18.92 -14.15
CA ALA A 270 -4.25 18.45 -13.93
C ALA A 270 -4.62 17.28 -14.84
N ARG A 271 -4.17 17.32 -16.10
CA ARG A 271 -4.36 16.22 -17.06
C ARG A 271 -3.60 14.96 -16.64
N GLY A 272 -2.36 15.10 -16.16
CA GLY A 272 -1.56 13.99 -15.62
C GLY A 272 -2.25 13.33 -14.43
N TYR A 273 -2.73 14.12 -13.47
CA TYR A 273 -3.50 13.61 -12.33
C TYR A 273 -4.78 12.90 -12.77
N MET A 274 -5.58 13.48 -13.67
CA MET A 274 -6.81 12.86 -14.16
C MET A 274 -6.56 11.50 -14.83
N MET A 275 -5.54 11.41 -15.69
CA MET A 275 -5.13 10.14 -16.30
C MET A 275 -4.67 9.13 -15.24
N SER A 276 -3.88 9.58 -14.26
CA SER A 276 -3.44 8.72 -13.16
C SER A 276 -4.62 8.15 -12.39
N GLN A 277 -5.61 8.98 -12.01
CA GLN A 277 -6.81 8.53 -11.28
C GLN A 277 -7.62 7.51 -12.08
N GLN A 278 -7.84 7.77 -13.38
CA GLN A 278 -8.58 6.86 -14.25
C GLN A 278 -7.89 5.49 -14.37
N LEU A 279 -6.56 5.49 -14.53
CA LEU A 279 -5.76 4.28 -14.64
C LEU A 279 -5.76 3.50 -13.32
N LEU A 280 -5.64 4.20 -12.19
CA LEU A 280 -5.70 3.63 -10.84
C LEU A 280 -7.02 2.89 -10.57
N ILE A 281 -8.16 3.43 -11.01
CA ILE A 281 -9.47 2.77 -10.84
C ILE A 281 -9.47 1.40 -11.52
N LEU A 282 -8.99 1.33 -12.77
CA LEU A 282 -8.93 0.08 -13.54
C LEU A 282 -7.98 -0.93 -12.89
N GLU A 283 -6.79 -0.49 -12.49
CA GLU A 283 -5.79 -1.35 -11.86
C GLU A 283 -6.26 -1.91 -10.52
N MET A 284 -6.84 -1.05 -9.67
CA MET A 284 -7.36 -1.46 -8.37
C MET A 284 -8.57 -2.39 -8.51
N PHE A 285 -9.37 -2.24 -9.56
CA PHE A 285 -10.44 -3.20 -9.87
C PHE A 285 -9.88 -4.60 -10.16
N ILE A 286 -8.87 -4.71 -11.01
CA ILE A 286 -8.20 -6.00 -11.30
C ILE A 286 -7.61 -6.59 -10.02
N ILE A 287 -6.93 -5.79 -9.21
CA ILE A 287 -6.36 -6.25 -7.93
C ILE A 287 -7.46 -6.72 -6.98
N THR A 288 -8.60 -6.04 -6.91
CA THR A 288 -9.74 -6.45 -6.08
C THR A 288 -10.25 -7.84 -6.49
N LEU A 289 -10.37 -8.12 -7.78
CA LEU A 289 -10.78 -9.44 -8.27
C LEU A 289 -9.76 -10.54 -7.95
N VAL A 290 -8.46 -10.26 -8.12
CA VAL A 290 -7.39 -11.22 -7.84
C VAL A 290 -7.25 -11.49 -6.34
N THR A 291 -7.30 -10.45 -5.51
CA THR A 291 -7.26 -10.59 -4.05
C THR A 291 -8.44 -11.38 -3.54
N ARG A 292 -9.64 -11.21 -4.13
CA ARG A 292 -10.79 -12.05 -3.81
C ARG A 292 -10.55 -13.54 -4.01
N LEU A 293 -9.94 -13.92 -5.12
CA LEU A 293 -9.60 -15.33 -5.39
C LEU A 293 -8.56 -15.87 -4.41
N LEU A 294 -7.60 -15.05 -4.00
CA LEU A 294 -6.55 -15.42 -3.05
C LEU A 294 -7.06 -15.58 -1.62
N TYR A 295 -7.94 -14.69 -1.15
CA TYR A 295 -8.40 -14.68 0.24
C TYR A 295 -9.66 -15.54 0.48
N ARG A 296 -10.44 -15.85 -0.55
CA ARG A 296 -11.60 -16.76 -0.42
C ARG A 296 -11.20 -18.22 -0.24
N ARG A 297 -10.01 -18.60 -0.72
CA ARG A 297 -9.51 -19.97 -0.56
C ARG A 297 -9.19 -20.22 0.92
N GLN A 298 -9.88 -21.19 1.51
CA GLN A 298 -9.52 -21.67 2.85
C GLN A 298 -8.19 -22.40 2.76
N TYR A 299 -7.25 -21.99 3.61
CA TYR A 299 -5.97 -22.65 3.76
C TYR A 299 -5.96 -23.35 5.11
N ASP A 300 -5.44 -24.58 5.14
CA ASP A 300 -5.27 -25.30 6.39
C ASP A 300 -4.28 -24.56 7.30
N PRO A 301 -4.53 -24.51 8.62
CA PRO A 301 -3.61 -23.89 9.56
C PRO A 301 -2.24 -24.56 9.48
N LEU A 302 -1.18 -23.78 9.77
CA LEU A 302 0.16 -24.34 9.88
C LEU A 302 0.18 -25.45 10.94
N PRO A 303 0.87 -26.58 10.69
CA PRO A 303 1.09 -27.57 11.73
C PRO A 303 1.87 -26.93 12.88
N ASP A 304 1.41 -27.20 14.11
CA ASP A 304 2.13 -26.84 15.31
C ASP A 304 3.45 -27.62 15.35
N ASP A 305 4.57 -26.93 15.59
CA ASP A 305 5.90 -27.54 15.81
C ASP A 305 5.96 -28.31 17.15
N GLU A 306 4.89 -28.99 17.58
CA GLU A 306 4.90 -29.87 18.77
C GLU A 306 5.45 -31.28 18.45
N ASN A 307 5.57 -31.64 17.16
CA ASN A 307 6.01 -32.99 16.77
C ASN A 307 7.53 -33.21 16.69
N ASP A 308 8.36 -32.20 16.95
CA ASP A 308 9.81 -32.45 17.11
C ASP A 308 10.12 -33.17 18.44
N ASP A 309 9.26 -33.03 19.47
CA ASP A 309 9.44 -33.72 20.75
C ASP A 309 8.98 -35.18 20.70
N GLU A 310 8.03 -35.51 19.81
CA GLU A 310 7.56 -36.89 19.64
C GLU A 310 8.56 -37.72 18.83
N HIS A 311 9.15 -37.17 17.76
CA HIS A 311 10.23 -37.84 17.04
C HIS A 311 11.49 -38.03 17.90
N THR A 312 11.83 -37.08 18.77
CA THR A 312 12.96 -37.22 19.70
C THR A 312 12.65 -38.21 20.83
N LYS A 313 11.40 -38.27 21.32
CA LYS A 313 10.97 -39.30 22.30
C LYS A 313 10.87 -40.69 21.70
N ILE A 314 10.41 -40.86 20.46
CA ILE A 314 10.34 -42.18 19.81
C ILE A 314 11.76 -42.71 19.56
N VAL A 315 12.71 -41.85 19.16
CA VAL A 315 14.13 -42.24 19.00
C VAL A 315 14.79 -42.54 20.35
N LEU A 316 14.53 -41.76 21.40
CA LEU A 316 15.03 -42.03 22.77
C LEU A 316 14.38 -43.25 23.45
N SER A 317 13.17 -43.63 23.03
CA SER A 317 12.47 -44.83 23.52
C SER A 317 12.96 -46.09 22.82
N ALA A 318 13.23 -46.00 21.51
CA ALA A 318 13.81 -47.09 20.73
C ALA A 318 15.26 -47.42 21.15
N ASP A 319 16.07 -46.40 21.48
CA ASP A 319 17.46 -46.58 21.93
C ASP A 319 17.55 -47.15 23.36
N LYS A 320 16.47 -47.07 24.16
CA LYS A 320 16.37 -47.69 25.49
C LYS A 320 15.83 -49.12 25.49
N SER A 321 15.13 -49.55 24.44
CA SER A 321 14.64 -50.93 24.32
C SER A 321 15.69 -51.90 23.79
N ASP A 322 16.78 -51.40 23.17
CA ASP A 322 17.86 -52.23 22.62
C ASP A 322 19.02 -52.48 23.61
N ILE A 323 18.90 -52.02 24.88
CA ILE A 323 19.91 -52.19 25.94
C ILE A 323 19.35 -52.95 27.17
N ALA A 324 18.25 -53.70 27.02
CA ALA A 324 17.71 -54.56 28.07
C ALA A 324 17.72 -56.05 27.68
#